data_AF-A0A976JKE5-F1
#
_entry.id   AF-A0A976JKE5-F1
#
_cell.length_a   1.000
_cell.length_b   1.000
_cell.length_c   1.000
_cell.angle_alpha   90.00
_cell.angle_beta   90.00
_cell.angle_gamma   90.00
#
_symmetry.space_group_name_H-M   'P 1'
#
loop_
_entity.id
_entity.type
_entity.pdbx_description
1 polymer ?
#
loop_
_entity_poly.entity_id
_entity_poly.type
_entity_poly.pdbx_seq_one_letter_code
_entity_poly.pdbx_strand_id
1 'polypeptide(L)'
;MMSRKVFASYLVPLIIGMIAIDLLKFGFLNQLFFMMAFFWPFTMLYPGLSEKVQQNKYRFSAMRFFFFFDSLFARFAKPESPLALQILTRGLAPIILLMIARFGSGSGNALFIFLGFALFEICHYSVQRIFKGTFLEPRTFAKADPNQMEMKDILDPEHWGDEESKSDRDEN
;
A
#
# COMPACT_ATOMS: atom_id res chain seq x y z
N MET A 1 9.82 -1.02 -13.80
CA MET A 1 8.90 0.07 -14.19
C MET A 1 7.62 -0.59 -14.69
N MET A 2 6.45 -0.31 -14.10
CA MET A 2 5.19 -0.93 -14.53
C MET A 2 4.89 -0.49 -15.97
N SER A 3 4.65 -1.44 -16.88
CA SER A 3 4.32 -1.09 -18.26
C SER A 3 3.01 -0.29 -18.29
N ARG A 4 2.95 0.77 -19.10
CA ARG A 4 1.73 1.60 -19.28
C ARG A 4 0.50 0.73 -19.60
N LYS A 5 0.73 -0.40 -20.29
CA LYS A 5 -0.30 -1.39 -20.61
C LYS A 5 -0.91 -2.02 -19.37
N VAL A 6 -0.08 -2.38 -18.39
CA VAL A 6 -0.54 -2.99 -17.13
C VAL A 6 -1.35 -1.99 -16.32
N PHE A 7 -0.86 -0.76 -16.19
CA PHE A 7 -1.61 0.32 -15.53
C PHE A 7 -2.99 0.56 -16.17
N ALA A 8 -3.02 0.64 -17.51
CA ALA A 8 -4.27 0.80 -18.26
C ALA A 8 -5.26 -0.36 -18.03
N SER A 9 -4.77 -1.60 -17.89
CA SER A 9 -5.61 -2.77 -17.62
C SER A 9 -6.36 -2.69 -16.28
N TYR A 10 -5.85 -1.95 -15.29
CA TYR A 10 -6.55 -1.72 -14.01
C TYR A 10 -7.49 -0.50 -14.07
N LEU A 11 -7.16 0.52 -14.87
CA LEU A 11 -8.02 1.70 -15.02
C LEU A 11 -9.35 1.39 -15.72
N VAL A 12 -9.33 0.55 -16.74
CA VAL A 12 -10.55 0.21 -17.51
C VAL A 12 -11.66 -0.36 -16.61
N PRO A 13 -11.45 -1.43 -15.82
CA PRO A 13 -12.49 -1.97 -14.94
C PRO A 13 -12.90 -0.98 -13.85
N LEU A 14 -11.97 -0.17 -13.33
CA LEU A 14 -12.32 0.88 -12.37
C LEU A 14 -13.31 1.89 -12.99
N ILE A 15 -13.02 2.41 -14.19
CA ILE A 15 -13.88 3.39 -14.87
C ILE A 15 -15.25 2.78 -15.16
N ILE A 16 -15.30 1.53 -15.64
CA ILE A 16 -16.56 0.81 -15.86
C ILE A 16 -17.34 0.67 -14.55
N GLY A 17 -16.67 0.29 -13.46
CA GLY A 17 -17.28 0.20 -12.14
C GLY A 17 -17.83 1.54 -11.64
N MET A 18 -17.08 2.63 -11.82
CA MET A 18 -17.51 3.98 -11.44
C MET A 18 -18.75 4.42 -12.23
N ILE A 19 -18.76 4.22 -13.55
CA ILE A 19 -19.91 4.52 -14.40
C ILE A 19 -21.13 3.69 -13.96
N ALA A 20 -20.96 2.40 -13.67
CA ALA A 20 -22.06 1.56 -13.20
C ALA A 20 -22.65 2.04 -11.87
N ILE A 21 -21.81 2.45 -10.92
CA ILE A 21 -22.25 2.99 -9.63
C ILE A 21 -22.99 4.33 -9.82
N ASP A 22 -22.50 5.18 -10.72
CA ASP A 22 -23.10 6.47 -11.04
C ASP A 22 -24.48 6.33 -11.71
N LEU A 23 -24.62 5.40 -12.66
CA LEU A 23 -25.90 5.08 -13.31
C LEU A 23 -26.96 4.60 -12.32
N LEU A 24 -26.55 3.90 -11.27
CA LEU A 24 -27.43 3.43 -10.19
C LEU A 24 -27.74 4.53 -9.16
N LYS A 25 -27.25 5.77 -9.38
CA LYS A 25 -27.47 6.94 -8.52
C LYS A 25 -27.07 6.71 -7.06
N PHE A 26 -26.01 5.92 -6.84
CA PHE A 26 -25.45 5.78 -5.50
C PHE A 26 -24.72 7.05 -5.08
N GLY A 27 -24.77 7.39 -3.80
CA GLY A 27 -24.15 8.59 -3.27
C GLY A 27 -22.62 8.63 -3.45
N PHE A 28 -22.06 9.83 -3.48
CA PHE A 28 -20.63 10.09 -3.65
C PHE A 28 -19.73 9.28 -2.69
N LEU A 29 -20.15 9.11 -1.44
CA LEU A 29 -19.38 8.33 -0.46
C LEU A 29 -19.24 6.85 -0.84
N ASN A 30 -20.25 6.27 -1.50
CA ASN A 30 -20.16 4.90 -1.99
C ASN A 30 -19.15 4.78 -3.12
N GLN A 31 -19.12 5.75 -4.03
CA GLN A 31 -18.12 5.84 -5.09
C GLN A 31 -16.71 5.99 -4.51
N LEU A 32 -16.56 6.83 -3.48
CA LEU A 32 -15.28 7.01 -2.78
C LEU A 32 -14.80 5.73 -2.10
N PHE A 33 -15.68 5.03 -1.38
CA PHE A 33 -15.33 3.76 -0.74
C PHE A 33 -14.95 2.67 -1.76
N PHE A 34 -15.70 2.59 -2.86
CA PHE A 34 -15.39 1.68 -3.96
C PHE A 34 -14.02 1.99 -4.56
N MET A 35 -13.76 3.26 -4.89
CA MET A 35 -12.51 3.71 -5.49
C MET A 35 -11.31 3.46 -4.58
N MET A 36 -11.44 3.78 -3.29
CA MET A 36 -10.39 3.54 -2.31
C MET A 36 -10.10 2.04 -2.13
N ALA A 37 -11.13 1.21 -2.04
CA ALA A 37 -10.97 -0.24 -1.92
C ALA A 37 -10.32 -0.88 -3.16
N PHE A 38 -10.59 -0.33 -4.35
CA PHE A 38 -9.95 -0.76 -5.59
C PHE A 38 -8.49 -0.31 -5.69
N PHE A 39 -8.20 0.96 -5.41
CA PHE A 39 -6.87 1.53 -5.60
C PHE A 39 -5.85 1.08 -4.56
N TRP A 40 -6.28 0.77 -3.35
CA TRP A 40 -5.36 0.41 -2.29
C TRP A 40 -4.47 -0.80 -2.60
N PRO A 41 -5.02 -1.99 -2.92
CA PRO A 41 -4.17 -3.11 -3.26
C PRO A 41 -3.39 -2.85 -4.56
N PHE A 42 -3.92 -2.02 -5.46
CA PHE A 42 -3.20 -1.58 -6.66
C PHE A 42 -1.93 -0.76 -6.31
N THR A 43 -2.01 0.19 -5.38
CA THR A 43 -0.85 0.99 -4.97
C THR A 43 0.19 0.15 -4.24
N MET A 44 -0.24 -0.79 -3.40
CA MET A 44 0.67 -1.70 -2.69
C MET A 44 1.47 -2.61 -3.63
N LEU A 45 0.89 -2.99 -4.77
CA LEU A 45 1.57 -3.77 -5.80
C LEU A 45 2.54 -2.96 -6.67
N TYR A 46 2.56 -1.63 -6.55
CA TYR A 46 3.39 -0.82 -7.44
C TYR A 46 4.89 -0.98 -7.11
N PRO A 47 5.72 -1.42 -8.07
CA PRO A 47 7.12 -1.71 -7.80
C PRO A 47 7.89 -0.43 -7.46
N GLY A 48 8.64 -0.48 -6.35
CA GLY A 48 9.44 0.64 -5.85
C GLY A 48 8.66 1.73 -5.11
N LEU A 49 7.34 1.57 -4.91
CA LEU A 49 6.58 2.52 -4.08
C LEU A 49 6.94 2.37 -2.61
N SER A 50 7.01 1.13 -2.11
CA SER A 50 7.39 0.85 -0.72
C SER A 50 8.77 1.45 -0.37
N GLU A 51 9.77 1.22 -1.23
CA GLU A 51 11.13 1.77 -1.07
C GLU A 51 11.12 3.30 -1.04
N LYS A 52 10.33 3.95 -1.92
CA LYS A 52 10.21 5.42 -1.96
C LYS A 52 9.49 5.99 -0.74
N VAL A 53 8.46 5.32 -0.25
CA VAL A 53 7.68 5.76 0.92
C VAL A 53 8.48 5.61 2.22
N GLN A 54 9.43 4.68 2.27
CA GLN A 54 10.33 4.50 3.41
C GLN A 54 11.45 5.55 3.49
N GLN A 55 11.73 6.30 2.41
CA GLN A 55 12.71 7.37 2.45
C GLN A 55 12.31 8.47 3.45
N ASN A 56 13.29 8.99 4.21
CA ASN A 56 13.09 9.98 5.29
C ASN A 56 12.37 11.26 4.84
N LYS A 57 12.35 11.55 3.53
CA LYS A 57 11.64 12.70 2.94
C LYS A 57 10.11 12.64 3.13
N TYR A 58 9.53 11.44 3.36
CA TYR A 58 8.08 11.23 3.50
C TYR A 58 7.66 10.79 4.91
N ARG A 59 8.35 11.28 5.95
CA ARG A 59 8.16 10.89 7.37
C ARG A 59 6.70 10.91 7.86
N PHE A 60 5.84 11.81 7.36
CA PHE A 60 4.45 11.97 7.80
C PHE A 60 3.41 11.88 6.68
N SER A 61 3.59 10.98 5.71
CA SER A 61 2.58 10.77 4.67
C SER A 61 1.51 9.76 5.10
N ALA A 62 0.24 10.02 4.77
CA ALA A 62 -0.83 9.02 4.87
C ALA A 62 -0.48 7.70 4.16
N MET A 63 0.31 7.76 3.08
CA MET A 63 0.87 6.57 2.43
C MET A 63 1.71 5.71 3.38
N ARG A 64 2.53 6.32 4.23
CA ARG A 64 3.37 5.57 5.19
C ARG A 64 2.52 4.83 6.21
N PHE A 65 1.43 5.44 6.66
CA PHE A 65 0.44 4.78 7.51
C PHE A 65 -0.19 3.58 6.79
N PHE A 66 -0.63 3.75 5.54
CA PHE A 66 -1.20 2.65 4.76
C PHE A 66 -0.21 1.50 4.54
N PHE A 67 1.04 1.81 4.20
CA PHE A 67 2.10 0.81 4.05
C PHE A 67 2.45 0.12 5.37
N PHE A 68 2.39 0.83 6.50
CA PHE A 68 2.62 0.24 7.80
C PHE A 68 1.56 -0.81 8.13
N PHE A 69 0.28 -0.48 7.95
CA PHE A 69 -0.81 -1.44 8.18
C PHE A 69 -0.71 -2.63 7.23
N ASP A 70 -0.47 -2.39 5.94
CA ASP A 70 -0.29 -3.47 4.97
C ASP A 70 0.88 -4.40 5.35
N SER A 71 2.02 -3.82 5.76
CA SER A 71 3.18 -4.59 6.22
C SER A 71 2.92 -5.38 7.51
N LEU A 72 2.07 -4.86 8.40
CA LEU A 72 1.68 -5.55 9.63
C LEU A 72 0.86 -6.79 9.32
N PHE A 73 -0.08 -6.69 8.38
CA PHE A 73 -0.90 -7.82 7.95
C PHE A 73 -0.15 -8.81 7.05
N ALA A 74 0.78 -8.32 6.23
CA ALA A 74 1.61 -9.15 5.38
C ALA A 74 2.51 -10.12 6.17
N ARG A 75 2.93 -9.77 7.39
CA ARG A 75 3.68 -10.68 8.28
C ARG A 75 2.95 -11.98 8.59
N PHE A 76 1.61 -11.99 8.53
CA PHE A 76 0.79 -13.19 8.76
C PHE A 76 0.66 -14.07 7.51
N ALA A 77 0.84 -13.52 6.30
CA ALA A 77 0.84 -14.29 5.06
C ALA A 77 2.27 -14.58 4.62
N LYS A 78 2.74 -15.81 4.89
CA LYS A 78 3.99 -16.29 4.30
C LYS A 78 3.84 -16.36 2.76
N PRO A 79 4.91 -16.15 1.98
CA PRO A 79 4.86 -16.21 0.51
C PRO A 79 4.43 -17.59 -0.04
N GLU A 80 4.61 -18.65 0.74
CA GLU A 80 4.16 -20.01 0.43
C GLU A 80 2.69 -20.28 0.82
N SER A 81 2.00 -19.27 1.34
CA SER A 81 0.61 -19.42 1.76
C SER A 81 -0.34 -19.64 0.58
N PRO A 82 -1.45 -20.36 0.78
CA PRO A 82 -2.45 -20.56 -0.26
C PRO A 82 -2.95 -19.21 -0.79
N LEU A 83 -3.26 -19.16 -2.08
CA LEU A 83 -3.71 -17.95 -2.79
C LEU A 83 -4.88 -17.25 -2.06
N ALA A 84 -5.79 -18.01 -1.45
CA ALA A 84 -6.87 -17.47 -0.63
C ALA A 84 -6.38 -16.65 0.57
N LEU A 85 -5.31 -17.08 1.24
CA LEU A 85 -4.73 -16.34 2.36
C LEU A 85 -4.05 -15.06 1.89
N GLN A 86 -3.39 -15.09 0.72
CA GLN A 86 -2.76 -13.90 0.13
C GLN A 86 -3.80 -12.84 -0.26
N ILE A 87 -4.93 -13.26 -0.84
CA ILE A 87 -6.07 -12.37 -1.11
C ILE A 87 -6.60 -11.78 0.20
N LEU A 88 -6.79 -12.64 1.21
CA LEU A 88 -7.35 -12.22 2.49
C LEU A 88 -6.47 -11.17 3.17
N THR A 89 -5.16 -11.41 3.29
CA THR A 89 -4.26 -10.47 3.98
C THR A 89 -4.10 -9.15 3.24
N ARG A 90 -4.09 -9.17 1.90
CA ARG A 90 -4.08 -7.95 1.07
C ARG A 90 -5.36 -7.13 1.20
N GLY A 91 -6.51 -7.79 1.34
CA GLY A 91 -7.80 -7.12 1.53
C GLY A 91 -8.03 -6.62 2.94
N LEU A 92 -7.40 -7.25 3.94
CA LEU A 92 -7.72 -6.99 5.35
C LEU A 92 -7.43 -5.55 5.77
N ALA A 93 -6.26 -5.01 5.38
CA ALA A 93 -5.86 -3.64 5.71
C ALA A 93 -6.83 -2.57 5.14
N PRO A 94 -7.10 -2.53 3.82
CA PRO A 94 -8.04 -1.56 3.27
C PRO A 94 -9.46 -1.77 3.80
N ILE A 95 -9.92 -3.02 3.95
CA ILE A 95 -11.28 -3.29 4.43
C ILE A 95 -11.44 -2.75 5.86
N ILE A 96 -10.53 -3.06 6.78
CA ILE A 96 -10.63 -2.59 8.17
C ILE A 96 -10.61 -1.06 8.23
N LEU A 97 -9.68 -0.42 7.52
CA LEU A 97 -9.55 1.04 7.57
C LEU A 97 -10.74 1.76 6.94
N LEU A 98 -11.27 1.25 5.83
CA LEU A 98 -12.47 1.81 5.20
C LEU A 98 -13.74 1.53 6.01
N MET A 99 -13.80 0.42 6.74
CA MET A 99 -14.89 0.14 7.68
C MET A 99 -14.86 1.10 8.87
N ILE A 100 -13.68 1.43 9.41
CA ILE A 100 -13.53 2.45 10.45
C ILE A 100 -13.94 3.84 9.90
N ALA A 101 -13.48 4.19 8.70
CA ALA A 101 -13.85 5.45 8.06
C ALA A 101 -15.36 5.55 7.82
N ARG A 102 -16.00 4.44 7.43
CA ARG A 102 -17.45 4.33 7.30
C ARG A 102 -18.16 4.56 8.63
N PHE A 103 -17.65 3.99 9.71
CA PHE A 103 -18.23 4.18 11.04
C PHE A 103 -18.16 5.66 11.46
N GLY A 104 -17.02 6.31 11.25
CA GLY A 104 -16.85 7.74 11.55
C GLY A 104 -17.68 8.68 10.66
N SER A 105 -17.89 8.32 9.40
CA SER A 105 -18.68 9.13 8.45
C SER A 105 -20.19 9.03 8.67
N GLY A 106 -20.68 7.99 9.37
CA GLY A 106 -22.12 7.75 9.59
C GLY A 106 -22.91 7.38 8.32
N SER A 107 -22.33 7.55 7.12
CA SER A 107 -22.99 7.42 5.83
C SER A 107 -22.17 6.58 4.83
N GLY A 108 -22.85 6.06 3.80
CA GLY A 108 -22.31 5.12 2.82
C GLY A 108 -22.66 3.66 3.12
N ASN A 109 -22.29 2.75 2.23
CA ASN A 109 -22.59 1.33 2.35
C ASN A 109 -21.29 0.52 2.24
N ALA A 110 -21.03 -0.31 3.26
CA ALA A 110 -19.86 -1.17 3.34
C ALA A 110 -19.73 -2.13 2.14
N LEU A 111 -20.85 -2.50 1.51
CA LEU A 111 -20.84 -3.36 0.32
C LEU A 111 -19.99 -2.80 -0.82
N PHE A 112 -19.86 -1.47 -0.95
CA PHE A 112 -19.01 -0.86 -1.98
C PHE A 112 -17.52 -1.07 -1.73
N ILE A 113 -17.11 -1.21 -0.45
CA ILE A 113 -15.73 -1.56 -0.08
C ILE A 113 -15.44 -2.96 -0.60
N PHE A 114 -16.32 -3.93 -0.30
CA PHE A 114 -16.17 -5.30 -0.78
C PHE A 114 -16.23 -5.40 -2.30
N LEU A 115 -17.11 -4.63 -2.95
CA LEU A 115 -17.25 -4.64 -4.41
C LEU A 115 -16.00 -4.07 -5.11
N GLY A 116 -15.43 -2.97 -4.59
CA GLY A 116 -14.20 -2.39 -5.13
C GLY A 116 -13.02 -3.33 -4.97
N PHE A 117 -12.89 -3.97 -3.81
CA PHE A 117 -11.86 -4.96 -3.56
C PHE A 117 -12.02 -6.22 -4.45
N ALA A 118 -13.24 -6.76 -4.54
CA ALA A 118 -13.51 -7.94 -5.38
C ALA A 118 -13.24 -7.66 -6.87
N LEU A 119 -13.64 -6.48 -7.37
CA LEU A 119 -13.34 -6.09 -8.75
C LEU A 119 -11.84 -5.98 -8.99
N PHE A 120 -11.10 -5.42 -8.03
CA PHE A 120 -9.65 -5.39 -8.10
C PHE A 120 -9.06 -6.81 -8.18
N GLU A 121 -9.48 -7.74 -7.32
CA GLU A 121 -8.98 -9.11 -7.30
C GLU A 121 -9.26 -9.85 -8.62
N ILE A 122 -10.47 -9.70 -9.17
CA ILE A 122 -10.85 -10.26 -10.48
C ILE A 122 -9.97 -9.67 -11.59
N CYS A 123 -9.78 -8.35 -11.59
CA CYS A 123 -8.91 -7.67 -12.54
C CYS A 123 -7.46 -8.14 -12.40
N HIS A 124 -6.95 -8.21 -11.18
CA HIS A 124 -5.58 -8.62 -10.89
C HIS A 124 -5.32 -10.04 -11.34
N TYR A 125 -6.22 -10.97 -11.02
CA TYR A 125 -6.16 -12.35 -11.50
C TYR A 125 -6.17 -12.43 -13.04
N SER A 126 -7.01 -11.64 -13.70
CA SER A 126 -7.08 -11.58 -15.16
C SER A 126 -5.79 -11.04 -15.78
N VAL A 127 -5.24 -9.97 -15.22
CA VAL A 127 -3.97 -9.38 -15.65
C VAL A 127 -2.82 -10.36 -15.45
N GLN A 128 -2.74 -11.04 -14.30
CA GLN A 128 -1.72 -12.08 -14.08
C GLN A 128 -1.82 -13.21 -15.10
N ARG A 129 -3.04 -13.62 -15.47
CA ARG A 129 -3.27 -14.70 -16.44
C ARG A 129 -2.92 -14.30 -17.87
N ILE A 130 -3.16 -13.04 -18.26
CA ILE A 130 -2.89 -12.52 -19.61
C ILE A 130 -1.41 -12.20 -19.77
N PHE A 131 -0.80 -11.57 -18.78
CA PHE A 131 0.58 -11.07 -18.84
C PHE A 131 1.58 -12.01 -18.16
N LYS A 132 1.35 -13.34 -18.23
CA LYS A 132 2.24 -14.37 -17.64
C LYS A 132 3.71 -14.00 -17.85
N GLY A 133 4.41 -13.66 -16.77
CA GLY A 133 5.83 -13.28 -16.79
C GLY A 133 6.16 -11.79 -16.63
N THR A 134 5.19 -10.87 -16.60
CA THR A 134 5.48 -9.42 -16.39
C THR A 134 5.30 -8.98 -14.94
N PHE A 135 4.43 -9.66 -14.19
CA PHE A 135 4.48 -9.63 -12.73
C PHE A 135 5.49 -10.68 -12.30
N LEU A 136 6.74 -10.23 -12.17
CA LEU A 136 7.72 -10.87 -11.30
C LEU A 136 7.01 -11.29 -10.02
N GLU A 137 7.38 -12.47 -9.54
CA GLU A 137 6.92 -13.13 -8.31
C GLU A 137 6.39 -12.14 -7.28
N PRO A 138 5.30 -12.47 -6.54
CA PRO A 138 4.99 -11.72 -5.33
C PRO A 138 6.32 -11.59 -4.62
N ARG A 139 6.88 -10.36 -4.51
CA ARG A 139 8.15 -10.19 -3.83
C ARG A 139 7.89 -10.87 -2.51
N THR A 140 8.49 -12.06 -2.34
CA THR A 140 8.97 -12.55 -1.06
C THR A 140 9.45 -11.27 -0.45
N PHE A 141 8.72 -10.75 0.55
CA PHE A 141 9.12 -9.57 1.30
C PHE A 141 10.55 -9.87 1.65
N ALA A 142 11.46 -9.28 0.87
CA ALA A 142 12.72 -9.90 0.59
C ALA A 142 13.45 -9.86 1.88
N LYS A 143 13.57 -11.01 2.56
CA LYS A 143 14.29 -11.19 3.82
C LYS A 143 14.43 -9.85 4.54
N ALA A 144 13.32 -9.30 5.02
CA ALA A 144 13.44 -8.28 6.04
C ALA A 144 13.98 -9.07 7.22
N ASP A 145 15.30 -9.21 7.27
CA ASP A 145 16.02 -9.83 8.36
C ASP A 145 15.49 -9.12 9.60
N PRO A 146 14.74 -9.80 10.48
CA PRO A 146 14.22 -9.18 11.68
C PRO A 146 15.35 -8.53 12.49
N ASN A 147 16.59 -9.00 12.32
CA ASN A 147 17.79 -8.47 12.97
C ASN A 147 18.38 -7.20 12.32
N GLN A 148 17.86 -6.69 11.20
CA GLN A 148 18.33 -5.40 10.64
C GLN A 148 17.50 -4.19 11.05
N MET A 149 16.32 -4.38 11.64
CA MET A 149 15.50 -3.27 12.17
C MET A 149 15.61 -3.09 13.69
N GLU A 150 16.17 -4.07 14.41
CA GLU A 150 16.49 -3.91 15.81
C GLU A 150 17.97 -3.54 15.97
N MET A 151 18.24 -2.51 16.77
CA MET A 151 19.51 -2.29 17.49
C MET A 151 20.67 -1.47 16.90
N LYS A 152 20.61 -0.84 15.72
CA LYS A 152 21.64 0.17 15.36
C LYS A 152 21.26 1.64 15.57
N ASP A 153 19.98 1.98 15.54
CA ASP A 153 19.54 3.39 15.68
C ASP A 153 19.11 3.78 17.11
N ILE A 154 19.19 2.86 18.08
CA ILE A 154 18.72 3.10 19.47
C ILE A 154 19.87 3.11 20.50
N LEU A 155 21.07 2.63 20.15
CA LEU A 155 22.16 2.43 21.12
C LEU A 155 23.51 3.04 20.73
N ASP A 156 23.55 4.01 19.82
CA ASP A 156 24.78 4.78 19.57
C ASP A 156 24.65 6.24 20.07
N PRO A 157 24.77 6.47 21.40
CA PRO A 157 24.84 7.81 21.96
C PRO A 157 26.18 8.51 21.71
N GLU A 158 27.14 7.90 21.00
CA GLU A 158 28.48 8.47 20.77
C GLU A 158 28.54 9.56 19.67
N HIS A 159 27.42 9.93 19.04
CA HIS A 159 27.42 10.98 18.00
C HIS A 159 26.93 12.37 18.45
N TRP A 160 26.82 12.60 19.76
CA TRP A 160 26.51 13.92 20.34
C TRP A 160 27.64 14.46 21.23
N GLY A 161 28.89 14.11 20.92
CA GLY A 161 30.08 14.69 21.55
C GLY A 161 31.01 15.30 20.51
N ASP A 162 31.28 16.59 20.69
CA ASP A 162 32.51 17.26 20.25
C ASP A 162 32.57 17.81 18.81
N GLU A 163 31.71 18.79 18.51
CA GLU A 163 32.11 19.91 17.63
C GLU A 163 31.99 21.24 18.39
N GLU A 164 32.73 21.34 19.49
CA GLU A 164 33.10 22.62 20.09
C GLU A 164 34.63 22.76 20.01
N SER A 165 35.10 23.95 19.62
CA SER A 165 36.50 24.40 19.56
C SER A 165 37.35 24.01 18.34
N LYS A 166 37.23 24.81 17.26
CA LYS A 166 38.38 25.21 16.40
C LYS A 166 37.93 26.31 15.43
N SER A 167 37.74 27.51 15.97
CA SER A 167 37.63 28.75 15.18
C SER A 167 38.29 29.90 15.95
N ASP A 168 39.52 29.67 16.41
CA ASP A 168 40.46 30.72 16.80
C ASP A 168 41.85 30.26 16.42
N ARG A 169 42.27 30.65 15.22
CA ARG A 169 43.63 30.90 14.73
C ARG A 169 43.59 30.86 13.22
N ASP A 170 43.42 32.03 12.64
CA ASP A 170 44.37 32.60 11.69
C ASP A 170 43.69 33.83 11.09
N GLU A 171 44.15 35.03 11.50
CA GLU A 171 44.42 36.18 10.63
C GLU A 171 44.67 37.46 11.47
N ASN A 172 45.93 37.91 11.38
CA ASN A 172 46.49 39.27 11.60
C ASN A 172 46.16 40.08 12.86
#